data_AF-A0A2A3DH23-F1
#
_entry.id   AF-A0A2A3DH23-F1
#
_cell.length_a   1.000
_cell.length_b   1.000
_cell.length_c   1.000
_cell.angle_alpha   90.00
_cell.angle_beta   90.00
_cell.angle_gamma   90.00
#
_symmetry.space_group_name_H-M   'P 1'
#
loop_
_entity.id
_entity.type
_entity.pdbx_description
1 polymer ?
#
loop_
_entity_poly.entity_id
_entity_poly.type
_entity_poly.pdbx_seq_one_letter_code
_entity_poly.pdbx_strand_id
1 'polypeptide(L)'
;MTSNGYAPKDSGAWRMFTMASFAIAASMMAGGIYFMEASFAAKGFYAMAAIMLVHTSITITKTLRDAEEATRFINRLEDAKAEKLLMDINRSNET
;
A
#
# COMPACT_ATOMS: atom_id res chain seq x y z
N MET A 1 -19.58 -4.55 -20.95
CA MET A 1 -18.41 -3.93 -20.28
C MET A 1 -17.74 -5.00 -19.45
N THR A 2 -16.51 -5.41 -19.80
CA THR A 2 -15.79 -6.45 -19.05
C THR A 2 -15.20 -5.86 -17.78
N SER A 3 -15.82 -6.11 -16.64
CA SER A 3 -15.25 -5.76 -15.34
C SER A 3 -14.03 -6.64 -15.10
N ASN A 4 -12.84 -6.17 -15.49
CA ASN A 4 -11.60 -6.87 -15.16
C ASN A 4 -11.32 -6.65 -13.66
N GLY A 5 -11.81 -7.57 -12.85
CA GLY A 5 -11.53 -7.62 -11.42
C GLY A 5 -10.04 -7.90 -11.22
N TYR A 6 -9.30 -6.90 -10.72
CA TYR A 6 -7.93 -7.09 -10.28
C TYR A 6 -7.94 -7.96 -9.01
N ALA A 7 -7.85 -9.28 -9.20
CA ALA A 7 -7.44 -10.17 -8.14
C ALA A 7 -5.95 -9.88 -7.84
N PRO A 8 -5.55 -9.70 -6.57
CA PRO A 8 -4.13 -9.63 -6.22
C PRO A 8 -3.43 -10.88 -6.74
N LYS A 9 -2.43 -10.69 -7.62
CA LYS A 9 -1.69 -11.77 -8.31
C LYS A 9 -0.49 -12.27 -7.50
N ASP A 10 -0.41 -11.93 -6.23
CA ASP A 10 0.68 -12.31 -5.35
C ASP A 10 0.38 -13.66 -4.69
N SER A 11 1.19 -14.66 -5.02
CA SER A 11 1.11 -15.98 -4.39
C SER A 11 1.46 -15.89 -2.90
N GLY A 12 0.91 -16.79 -2.08
CA GLY A 12 1.23 -16.84 -0.65
C GLY A 12 2.75 -16.97 -0.38
N ALA A 13 3.46 -17.70 -1.25
CA ALA A 13 4.92 -17.82 -1.20
C ALA A 13 5.63 -16.47 -1.43
N TRP A 14 5.17 -15.66 -2.38
CA TRP A 14 5.76 -14.34 -2.65
C TRP A 14 5.59 -13.38 -1.47
N ARG A 15 4.42 -13.40 -0.83
CA ARG A 15 4.14 -12.59 0.38
C ARG A 15 5.05 -12.98 1.54
N MET A 16 5.24 -14.29 1.76
CA MET A 16 6.17 -14.78 2.78
C MET A 16 7.62 -14.40 2.48
N PHE A 17 8.06 -14.54 1.22
CA PHE A 17 9.41 -14.18 0.79
C PHE A 17 9.71 -12.69 1.02
N THR A 18 8.79 -11.80 0.68
CA THR A 18 8.96 -10.35 0.91
C THR A 18 9.03 -10.00 2.39
N MET A 19 8.17 -10.60 3.22
CA MET A 19 8.22 -10.41 4.68
C MET A 19 9.53 -10.94 5.29
N ALA A 20 9.98 -12.12 4.87
CA ALA A 20 11.24 -12.70 5.32
C ALA A 20 12.45 -11.85 4.89
N SER A 21 12.47 -11.38 3.64
CA SER A 21 13.54 -10.52 3.13
C SER A 21 13.64 -9.21 3.91
N PHE A 22 12.50 -8.59 4.23
CA PHE A 22 12.47 -7.39 5.06
C PHE A 22 12.99 -7.68 6.49
N ALA A 23 12.59 -8.79 7.11
CA ALA A 23 13.07 -9.17 8.43
C ALA A 23 14.59 -9.40 8.46
N ILE A 24 15.14 -10.06 7.45
CA ILE A 24 16.59 -10.27 7.31
C ILE A 24 17.29 -8.91 7.14
N ALA A 25 16.80 -8.04 6.26
CA ALA A 25 17.40 -6.71 6.04
C ALA A 25 17.37 -5.85 7.32
N ALA A 26 16.26 -5.84 8.04
CA ALA A 26 16.12 -5.12 9.31
C ALA A 26 17.10 -5.66 10.38
N SER A 27 17.25 -6.99 10.44
CA SER A 27 18.20 -7.65 11.34
C SER A 27 19.65 -7.32 11.00
N MET A 28 20.01 -7.28 9.72
CA MET A 28 21.33 -6.87 9.25
C MET A 28 21.64 -5.41 9.63
N MET A 29 20.66 -4.51 9.48
CA MET A 29 20.83 -3.10 9.89
C MET A 29 21.00 -2.96 11.40
N ALA A 30 20.16 -3.64 12.20
CA ALA A 30 20.27 -3.64 13.65
C ALA A 30 21.60 -4.23 14.12
N GLY A 31 22.03 -5.34 13.53
CA GLY A 31 23.34 -5.94 13.76
C GLY A 31 24.49 -5.00 13.41
N GLY A 32 24.41 -4.31 12.26
CA GLY A 32 25.40 -3.31 11.85
C GLY A 32 25.53 -2.17 12.85
N ILE A 33 24.43 -1.65 13.39
CA ILE A 33 24.45 -0.61 14.43
C ILE A 33 25.05 -1.15 15.74
N TYR A 34 24.76 -2.42 16.09
CA TYR A 34 25.29 -3.05 17.30
C TYR A 34 26.82 -3.21 17.25
N PHE A 35 27.33 -3.79 16.15
CA PHE A 35 28.76 -4.09 15.96
C PHE A 35 29.61 -2.86 15.61
N MET A 36 29.01 -1.74 15.22
CA MET A 36 29.74 -0.51 14.93
C MET A 36 30.51 -0.01 16.15
N GLU A 37 31.80 0.30 15.98
CA GLU A 37 32.59 0.99 17.01
C GLU A 37 32.29 2.50 16.95
N ALA A 38 31.24 2.91 17.66
CA ALA A 38 30.81 4.30 17.76
C ALA A 38 30.30 4.61 19.17
N SER A 39 30.22 5.89 19.51
CA SER A 39 29.64 6.35 20.78
C SER A 39 28.16 5.96 20.89
N PHE A 40 27.66 5.82 22.12
CA PHE A 40 26.26 5.47 22.36
C PHE A 40 25.30 6.47 21.68
N ALA A 41 25.64 7.76 21.71
CA ALA A 41 24.87 8.81 21.04
C ALA A 41 24.82 8.61 19.51
N ALA A 42 25.95 8.26 18.87
CA ALA A 42 25.99 8.01 17.44
C ALA A 42 25.16 6.76 17.06
N LYS A 43 25.26 5.67 17.84
CA LYS A 43 24.43 4.48 17.64
C LYS A 43 22.94 4.79 17.75
N GLY A 44 22.56 5.61 18.74
CA GLY A 44 21.20 6.10 18.92
C GLY A 44 20.70 6.89 17.71
N PHE A 45 21.52 7.79 17.17
CA PHE A 45 21.16 8.58 15.99
C PHE A 45 20.90 7.68 14.76
N TYR A 46 21.77 6.70 14.49
CA TYR A 46 21.57 5.75 13.40
C TYR A 46 20.33 4.88 13.60
N ALA A 47 20.06 4.42 14.82
CA ALA A 47 18.86 3.65 15.13
C ALA A 47 17.58 4.47 14.90
N MET A 48 17.55 5.72 15.38
CA MET A 48 16.42 6.63 15.16
C MET A 48 16.19 6.89 13.66
N ALA A 49 17.27 7.18 12.92
CA ALA A 49 17.21 7.41 11.48
C ALA A 49 16.67 6.19 10.73
N ALA A 50 17.18 4.98 11.05
CA ALA A 50 16.73 3.74 10.42
C ALA A 50 15.23 3.47 10.68
N ILE A 51 14.77 3.60 11.94
CA ILE A 51 13.37 3.38 12.30
C ILE A 51 12.46 4.38 11.59
N MET A 52 12.81 5.67 11.63
CA MET A 52 11.99 6.72 11.00
C MET A 52 11.94 6.59 9.48
N LEU A 53 13.05 6.22 8.83
CA LEU A 53 13.09 5.99 7.40
C LEU A 53 12.19 4.82 6.99
N VAL A 54 12.26 3.70 7.71
CA VAL A 54 11.41 2.53 7.45
C VAL A 54 9.93 2.84 7.70
N HIS A 55 9.62 3.51 8.80
CA HIS A 55 8.25 3.91 9.14
C HIS A 55 7.64 4.79 8.04
N THR A 56 8.34 5.86 7.64
CA THR A 56 7.83 6.80 6.63
C THR A 56 7.70 6.14 5.25
N SER A 57 8.63 5.27 4.87
CA SER A 57 8.55 4.51 3.61
C SER A 57 7.29 3.63 3.53
N ILE A 58 6.96 2.92 4.62
CA ILE A 58 5.74 2.09 4.69
C ILE A 58 4.50 2.97 4.67
N THR A 59 4.49 4.09 5.40
CA THR A 59 3.37 5.02 5.43
C THR A 59 3.11 5.62 4.04
N ILE A 60 4.14 6.08 3.32
CA ILE A 60 4.01 6.56 1.94
C ILE A 60 3.40 5.47 1.04
N THR A 61 3.92 4.24 1.13
CA THR A 61 3.43 3.12 0.31
C THR A 61 1.94 2.85 0.56
N LYS A 62 1.50 2.90 1.82
CA LYS A 62 0.09 2.77 2.18
C LYS A 62 -0.74 3.92 1.65
N THR A 63 -0.34 5.17 1.91
CA THR A 63 -1.05 6.35 1.45
C THR A 63 -1.26 6.36 -0.07
N LEU A 64 -0.25 5.95 -0.84
CA LEU A 64 -0.37 5.85 -2.30
C LEU A 64 -1.35 4.75 -2.73
N ARG A 65 -1.29 3.56 -2.10
CA ARG A 65 -2.23 2.48 -2.38
C ARG A 65 -3.67 2.86 -2.03
N ASP A 66 -3.85 3.45 -0.85
CA ASP A 66 -5.16 3.88 -0.36
C ASP A 66 -5.76 4.95 -1.29
N ALA A 67 -4.93 5.87 -1.82
CA ALA A 67 -5.36 6.86 -2.81
C ALA A 67 -5.78 6.22 -4.14
N GLU A 68 -4.99 5.27 -4.66
CA GLU A 68 -5.34 4.53 -5.88
C GLU A 68 -6.64 3.74 -5.73
N GLU A 69 -6.83 3.08 -4.60
CA GLU A 69 -8.05 2.32 -4.28
C GLU A 69 -9.27 3.24 -4.16
N ALA A 70 -9.13 4.40 -3.50
CA ALA A 70 -10.18 5.40 -3.37
C ALA A 70 -10.63 5.94 -4.74
N THR A 71 -9.70 6.30 -5.62
CA THR A 71 -10.04 6.78 -6.99
C THR A 71 -10.80 5.72 -7.77
N ARG A 72 -10.37 4.45 -7.72
CA ARG A 72 -11.07 3.35 -8.41
C ARG A 72 -12.48 3.13 -7.86
N PHE A 73 -12.67 3.27 -6.55
CA PHE A 73 -13.98 3.15 -5.93
C PHE A 73 -14.93 4.27 -6.38
N ILE A 74 -14.44 5.51 -6.45
CA ILE A 74 -15.22 6.66 -6.94
C ILE A 74 -15.68 6.44 -8.38
N ASN A 75 -14.78 6.04 -9.28
CA ASN A 75 -15.14 5.79 -10.70
C ASN A 75 -16.25 4.73 -10.84
N ARG A 76 -16.16 3.63 -10.08
CA ARG A 76 -17.21 2.58 -10.07
C ARG A 76 -18.56 3.09 -9.55
N LEU A 77 -18.53 4.00 -8.58
CA LEU A 77 -19.75 4.61 -8.05
C LEU A 77 -20.37 5.58 -9.06
N GLU A 78 -19.55 6.35 -9.77
CA GLU A 78 -20.00 7.24 -10.83
C GLU A 78 -20.64 6.47 -11.98
N ASP A 79 -20.01 5.37 -12.43
CA ASP A 79 -20.57 4.49 -13.46
C ASP A 79 -21.94 3.92 -13.06
N ALA A 80 -22.06 3.42 -11.82
CA ALA A 80 -23.32 2.88 -11.32
C ALA A 80 -24.42 3.95 -11.18
N LYS A 81 -24.06 5.16 -10.76
CA LYS A 81 -25.00 6.30 -10.68
C LYS A 81 -25.43 6.75 -12.08
N ALA A 82 -24.51 6.79 -13.03
CA ALA A 82 -24.80 7.13 -14.42
C ALA A 82 -25.76 6.10 -15.03
N GLU A 83 -25.51 4.80 -14.83
CA GLU A 83 -26.40 3.72 -15.28
C GLU A 83 -27.81 3.84 -14.67
N LYS A 84 -27.90 4.11 -13.36
CA LYS A 84 -29.20 4.31 -12.68
C LYS A 84 -29.97 5.51 -13.22
N LEU A 85 -29.28 6.62 -13.48
CA LEU A 85 -29.90 7.82 -14.06
C LEU A 85 -30.44 7.56 -15.48
N LEU A 86 -29.67 6.87 -16.31
CA LEU A 86 -30.11 6.49 -17.66
C LEU A 86 -31.33 5.57 -17.60
N MET A 87 -31.36 4.61 -16.67
CA MET A 87 -32.50 3.71 -16.48
C MET A 87 -33.78 4.45 -16.05
N ASP A 88 -33.66 5.42 -15.13
CA ASP A 88 -34.79 6.23 -14.69
C ASP A 88 -35.36 7.09 -15.83
N ILE A 89 -34.50 7.71 -16.66
CA ILE A 89 -34.92 8.51 -17.82
C ILE A 89 -35.64 7.63 -18.86
N ASN A 90 -35.10 6.44 -19.16
CA ASN A 90 -35.75 5.52 -20.09
C ASN A 90 -37.14 5.11 -19.58
N ARG A 91 -37.27 4.80 -18.29
CA ARG A 91 -38.54 4.43 -17.66
C ARG A 91 -39.59 5.54 -17.77
N SER A 92 -39.20 6.81 -17.61
CA SER A 92 -40.14 7.94 -17.73
C SER A 92 -40.62 8.20 -19.15
N ASN A 93 -39.88 7.78 -20.18
CA ASN A 93 -40.27 7.96 -21.58
C ASN A 93 -41.22 6.85 -22.08
N GLU A 94 -41.34 5.74 -21.35
CA GLU A 94 -42.21 4.60 -21.68
C GLU A 94 -43.62 4.69 -21.05
N THR A 95 -43.85 5.68 -20.18
CA THR A 95 -45.15 6.01 -19.55
C THR A 95 -45.74 7.29 -20.12
#